data_AF-A0A2T2RTM7-F1
#
_entry.id   AF-A0A2T2RTM7-F1
#
_cell.length_a   1.000
_cell.length_b   1.000
_cell.length_c   1.000
_cell.angle_alpha   90.00
_cell.angle_beta   90.00
_cell.angle_gamma   90.00
#
_symmetry.space_group_name_H-M   'P 1'
#
loop_
_entity.id
_entity.type
_entity.pdbx_description
1 polymer ?
#
loop_
_entity_poly.entity_id
_entity_poly.type
_entity_poly.pdbx_seq_one_letter_code
_entity_poly.pdbx_strand_id
1 'polypeptide(L)'
;MLYLAEVKRQSKGFIGGAKTKLKLLACQRNDQSWTAVSSEEMLPTEEASHLGEGALVTVHLGANRQIQGKPEQAGAKVVGLLQSFSSLLEKSKTQQAEVEQWKQSLSYQAQELSRREMEMEANLEQFEQMAEEKEQIEQQRQQVNSSQEELQKLKQGLEDERTEIEGAWEHLRTEQQRLAEKQSSVLDEAQTNEIQELISRLESAATPTESLAEQLNLALEVMNRQQANLDHHRQQLEQQRADAQQKSAEADQQGEELQQLRQAFQEAQVSLEEAKRALQSQEHTLARKRDSANLLALQLQTQEQLRESLSDLVSGSCPSQQVDVEKLENMLLGELQETVENLQRDWKKLLPFVNDQEEELASQRQSVEELQEKLQVVSDQERPSVEKELAEEQDRYRFLEQTLVGQRRSIQERKEVLNQHLRVLRRRQGFVELEMETSAIDLESILAQSEAQQNQTKEELQKLENQIGEVKLSVEQSQAQVQQQADEQATRQNQLRELEESWQQTQASALQLGSRVSVYEKNLQQWQEHCEEVRQKLEAVAQQMNRITESGNHQLQILTQLQQAVSSLKGSPEMAG
;
A
#
# COMPACT_ATOMS: atom_id res chain seq x y z
N MET A 1 -42.90 22.93 26.45
CA MET A 1 -41.49 22.50 26.27
C MET A 1 -41.02 21.80 27.53
N LEU A 2 -40.21 20.74 27.41
CA LEU A 2 -39.70 19.98 28.56
C LEU A 2 -38.42 20.62 29.10
N TYR A 3 -38.31 20.71 30.42
CA TYR A 3 -37.15 21.27 31.12
C TYR A 3 -36.66 20.29 32.19
N LEU A 4 -35.35 20.27 32.39
CA LEU A 4 -34.69 19.66 33.54
C LEU A 4 -34.49 20.75 34.59
N ALA A 5 -34.86 20.48 35.82
CA ALA A 5 -34.79 21.43 36.92
C ALA A 5 -34.31 20.77 38.21
N GLU A 6 -33.71 21.57 39.08
CA GLU A 6 -33.29 21.16 40.43
C GLU A 6 -34.26 21.71 41.47
N VAL A 7 -34.66 20.88 42.43
CA VAL A 7 -35.48 21.30 43.57
C VAL A 7 -34.61 22.10 44.55
N LYS A 8 -35.00 23.34 44.85
CA LYS A 8 -34.38 24.19 45.89
C LYS A 8 -35.40 24.55 46.96
N ARG A 9 -34.99 24.54 48.24
CA ARG A 9 -35.85 24.95 49.35
C ARG A 9 -35.40 26.31 49.87
N GLN A 10 -36.31 27.27 49.95
CA GLN A 10 -36.04 28.54 50.62
C GLN A 10 -36.80 28.57 51.96
N SER A 11 -36.07 28.58 53.07
CA SER A 11 -36.64 28.90 54.38
C SER A 11 -36.86 30.41 54.47
N LYS A 12 -38.10 30.86 54.64
CA LYS A 12 -38.38 32.25 55.02
C LYS A 12 -38.58 32.30 56.53
N GLY A 13 -38.00 33.30 57.18
CA GLY A 13 -37.93 33.41 58.64
C GLY A 13 -39.26 33.28 59.39
N PHE A 14 -39.14 32.68 60.57
CA PHE A 14 -39.95 32.63 61.79
C PHE A 14 -41.49 32.46 61.77
N ILE A 15 -42.26 32.80 60.73
CA ILE A 15 -43.75 32.62 60.75
C ILE A 15 -44.34 32.13 59.39
N GLY A 16 -43.56 31.56 58.47
CA GLY A 16 -44.11 31.11 57.17
C GLY A 16 -43.42 29.87 56.61
N GLY A 17 -44.21 28.84 56.30
CA GLY A 17 -43.74 27.53 55.84
C GLY A 17 -42.76 27.54 54.66
N ALA A 18 -41.96 26.47 54.56
CA ALA A 18 -40.93 26.30 53.54
C ALA A 18 -41.53 26.31 52.12
N LYS A 19 -41.08 27.24 51.26
CA LYS A 19 -41.50 27.30 49.86
C LYS A 19 -40.51 26.55 48.99
N THR A 20 -41.03 25.62 48.20
CA THR A 20 -40.24 24.86 47.23
C THR A 20 -40.19 25.63 45.91
N LYS A 21 -39.00 25.73 45.32
CA LYS A 21 -38.77 26.35 44.02
C LYS A 21 -37.98 25.40 43.14
N LEU A 22 -38.16 25.51 41.83
CA LEU A 22 -37.41 24.76 40.82
C LEU A 22 -36.45 25.69 40.12
N LYS A 23 -35.16 25.37 40.14
CA LYS A 23 -34.13 26.02 39.33
C LYS A 23 -34.07 25.33 37.97
N LEU A 24 -34.40 26.02 36.88
CA LEU A 24 -34.28 25.45 35.54
C LEU A 24 -32.80 25.29 35.18
N LEU A 25 -32.42 24.12 34.66
CA LEU A 25 -31.05 23.77 34.30
C LEU A 25 -30.86 23.63 32.80
N ALA A 26 -31.74 22.88 32.14
CA ALA A 26 -31.67 22.63 30.69
C ALA A 26 -33.07 22.53 30.09
N CYS A 27 -33.20 22.87 28.81
CA CYS A 27 -34.43 22.74 28.05
C CYS A 27 -34.24 21.77 26.88
N GLN A 28 -35.25 20.92 26.64
CA GLN A 28 -35.27 20.02 25.51
C GLN A 28 -35.83 20.74 24.28
N ARG A 29 -35.08 20.70 23.19
CA ARG A 29 -35.47 21.21 21.88
C ARG A 29 -36.30 20.19 21.11
N ASN A 30 -36.90 20.62 20.00
CA ASN A 30 -37.78 19.80 19.18
C ASN A 30 -37.05 18.60 18.53
N ASP A 31 -35.73 18.70 18.36
CA ASP A 31 -34.83 17.65 17.87
C ASP A 31 -34.32 16.72 18.99
N GLN A 32 -34.93 16.78 20.18
CA GLN A 32 -34.57 16.03 21.39
C GLN A 32 -33.20 16.39 21.99
N SER A 33 -32.50 17.39 21.45
CA SER A 33 -31.27 17.92 22.04
C SER A 33 -31.57 18.74 23.30
N TRP A 34 -30.62 18.77 24.24
CA TRP A 34 -30.73 19.55 25.47
C TRP A 34 -29.80 20.74 25.42
N THR A 35 -30.33 21.93 25.73
CA THR A 35 -29.52 23.15 25.86
C THR A 35 -29.63 23.73 27.25
N ALA A 36 -28.49 24.14 27.82
CA ALA A 36 -28.45 24.77 29.12
C ALA A 36 -29.28 26.06 29.14
N VAL A 37 -30.01 26.29 30.22
CA VAL A 37 -30.75 27.53 30.45
C VAL A 37 -29.78 28.51 31.12
N SER A 38 -29.31 29.50 30.37
CA SER A 38 -28.27 30.45 30.83
C SER A 38 -28.73 31.40 31.96
N SER A 39 -30.03 31.47 32.24
CA SER A 39 -30.60 32.29 33.31
C SER A 39 -30.92 31.43 34.53
N GLU A 40 -30.58 31.89 35.74
CA GLU A 40 -31.02 31.30 37.02
C GLU A 40 -32.53 31.52 37.25
N GLU A 41 -33.35 30.95 36.38
CA GLU A 41 -34.79 31.07 36.42
C GLU A 41 -35.34 30.11 37.48
N MET A 42 -36.01 30.71 38.47
CA MET A 42 -36.56 30.00 39.63
C MET A 42 -38.09 30.04 39.59
N LEU A 43 -38.72 28.89 39.39
CA LEU A 43 -40.18 28.78 39.36
C LEU A 43 -40.72 28.27 40.71
N PRO A 44 -41.65 28.97 41.36
CA PRO A 44 -42.28 28.46 42.58
C PRO A 44 -43.19 27.26 42.25
N THR A 45 -43.14 26.21 43.06
CA THR A 45 -44.04 25.06 42.94
C THR A 45 -44.33 24.44 44.31
N GLU A 46 -45.57 24.04 44.55
CA GLU A 46 -45.95 23.30 45.75
C GLU A 46 -45.96 21.78 45.51
N GLU A 47 -46.02 21.36 44.23
CA GLU A 47 -46.17 19.96 43.82
C GLU A 47 -44.89 19.14 43.98
N ALA A 48 -43.72 19.78 44.05
CA ALA A 48 -42.42 19.13 44.31
C ALA A 48 -42.01 19.12 45.80
N SER A 49 -42.90 19.54 46.72
CA SER A 49 -42.60 19.64 48.16
C SER A 49 -42.29 18.31 48.84
N HIS A 50 -42.68 17.19 48.24
CA HIS A 50 -42.39 15.83 48.69
C HIS A 50 -40.99 15.33 48.28
N LEU A 51 -40.29 16.05 47.39
CA LEU A 51 -38.96 15.69 46.90
C LEU A 51 -37.87 16.42 47.69
N GLY A 52 -36.72 15.77 47.90
CA GLY A 52 -35.57 16.35 48.60
C GLY A 52 -35.01 17.58 47.89
N GLU A 53 -34.37 18.48 48.64
CA GLU A 53 -33.54 19.54 48.02
C GLU A 53 -32.38 18.90 47.24
N GLY A 54 -32.08 19.44 46.06
CA GLY A 54 -31.11 18.87 45.12
C GLY A 54 -31.68 17.79 44.18
N ALA A 55 -32.93 17.36 44.36
CA ALA A 55 -33.54 16.38 43.47
C ALA A 55 -33.72 16.95 42.05
N LEU A 56 -33.32 16.16 41.04
CA LEU A 56 -33.53 16.50 39.63
C LEU A 56 -34.93 16.07 39.18
N VAL A 57 -35.65 16.99 38.54
CA VAL A 57 -37.01 16.76 38.04
C VAL A 57 -37.16 17.24 36.60
N THR A 58 -38.00 16.56 35.83
CA THR A 58 -38.46 17.02 34.53
C THR A 58 -39.80 17.73 34.66
N VAL A 59 -39.92 18.92 34.07
CA VAL A 59 -41.14 19.73 34.10
C VAL A 59 -41.52 20.22 32.70
N HIS A 60 -42.81 20.15 32.38
CA HIS A 60 -43.33 20.74 31.15
C HIS A 60 -43.74 22.18 31.42
N LEU A 61 -43.20 23.13 30.66
CA LEU A 61 -43.63 24.53 30.70
C LEU A 61 -44.52 24.85 29.49
N GLY A 62 -45.65 25.50 29.75
CA GLY A 62 -46.56 26.05 28.75
C GLY A 62 -46.07 27.35 28.14
N ALA A 63 -46.81 27.90 27.16
CA ALA A 63 -46.48 29.17 26.50
C ALA A 63 -46.33 30.35 27.48
N ASN A 64 -47.02 30.30 28.62
CA ASN A 64 -47.01 31.33 29.66
C ASN A 64 -45.94 31.10 30.74
N ARG A 65 -44.96 30.20 30.51
CA ARG A 65 -43.92 29.80 31.49
C ARG A 65 -44.45 29.25 32.82
N GLN A 66 -45.68 28.75 32.82
CA GLN A 66 -46.27 28.04 33.95
C GLN A 66 -46.01 26.53 33.81
N ILE A 67 -45.83 25.86 34.95
CA ILE A 67 -45.67 24.41 35.02
C ILE A 67 -46.99 23.75 34.62
N GLN A 68 -46.93 22.86 33.65
CA GLN A 68 -48.04 22.06 33.16
C GLN A 68 -47.86 20.62 33.63
N GLY A 69 -48.76 20.15 34.49
CA GLY A 69 -48.69 18.81 35.07
C GLY A 69 -47.69 18.69 36.23
N LYS A 70 -47.59 17.49 36.81
CA LYS A 70 -46.78 17.23 37.99
C LYS A 70 -45.29 17.06 37.62
N PRO A 71 -44.35 17.65 38.38
CA PRO A 71 -42.92 17.38 38.22
C PRO A 71 -42.58 15.89 38.42
N GLU A 72 -41.85 15.30 37.48
CA GLU A 72 -41.43 13.89 37.53
C GLU A 72 -39.93 13.78 37.87
N GLN A 73 -39.51 12.78 38.64
CA GLN A 73 -38.07 12.57 38.90
C GLN A 73 -37.30 12.28 37.62
N ALA A 74 -36.19 12.98 37.42
CA ALA A 74 -35.41 12.93 36.20
C ALA A 74 -34.28 11.89 36.21
N GLY A 75 -33.91 11.32 37.37
CA GLY A 75 -32.72 10.47 37.52
C GLY A 75 -32.62 9.34 36.49
N ALA A 76 -33.66 8.51 36.38
CA ALA A 76 -33.69 7.41 35.42
C ALA A 76 -33.66 7.89 33.95
N LYS A 77 -34.32 9.01 33.64
CA LYS A 77 -34.31 9.61 32.30
C LYS A 77 -32.93 10.17 31.94
N VAL A 78 -32.23 10.81 32.88
CA VAL A 78 -30.87 11.33 32.69
C VAL A 78 -29.88 10.18 32.48
N VAL A 79 -29.97 9.11 33.28
CA VAL A 79 -29.14 7.92 33.10
C VAL A 79 -29.37 7.30 31.72
N GLY A 80 -30.63 7.17 31.27
CA GLY A 80 -30.95 6.67 29.93
C GLY A 80 -30.39 7.56 28.81
N LEU A 81 -30.43 8.89 28.98
CA LEU A 81 -29.82 9.83 28.02
C LEU A 81 -28.30 9.69 27.96
N LEU A 82 -27.62 9.58 29.11
CA LEU A 82 -26.16 9.37 29.18
C LEU A 82 -25.74 8.04 28.54
N GLN A 83 -26.48 6.96 28.80
CA GLN A 83 -26.26 5.66 28.15
C GLN A 83 -26.46 5.75 26.63
N SER A 84 -27.52 6.43 26.19
CA SER A 84 -27.77 6.64 24.76
C SER A 84 -26.66 7.46 24.08
N PHE A 85 -26.17 8.50 24.75
CA PHE A 85 -25.09 9.35 24.25
C PHE A 85 -23.76 8.59 24.16
N SER A 86 -23.43 7.81 25.19
CA SER A 86 -22.27 6.91 25.16
C SER A 86 -22.35 5.91 24.01
N SER A 87 -23.52 5.30 23.77
CA SER A 87 -23.71 4.38 22.66
C SER A 87 -23.60 5.05 21.29
N LEU A 88 -24.05 6.31 21.17
CA LEU A 88 -23.98 7.09 19.94
C LEU A 88 -22.56 7.58 19.67
N LEU A 89 -21.81 7.94 20.71
CA LEU A 89 -20.40 8.28 20.62
C LEU A 89 -19.57 7.09 20.11
N GLU A 90 -19.78 5.89 20.67
CA GLU A 90 -19.10 4.68 20.22
C GLU A 90 -19.46 4.33 18.76
N LYS A 91 -20.74 4.39 18.39
CA LYS A 91 -21.16 4.22 16.99
C LYS A 91 -20.53 5.26 16.06
N SER A 92 -20.44 6.51 16.50
CA SER A 92 -19.80 7.59 15.73
C SER A 92 -18.31 7.32 15.53
N LYS A 93 -17.60 6.81 16.54
CA LYS A 93 -16.18 6.41 16.40
C LYS A 93 -16.02 5.25 15.43
N THR A 94 -16.87 4.23 15.51
CA THR A 94 -16.87 3.11 14.55
C THR A 94 -17.12 3.61 13.13
N GLN A 95 -18.13 4.47 12.91
CA GLN A 95 -18.40 5.07 11.60
C GLN A 95 -17.25 5.94 11.10
N GLN A 96 -16.57 6.70 11.97
CA GLN A 96 -15.38 7.46 11.58
C GLN A 96 -14.23 6.54 11.15
N ALA A 97 -14.01 5.43 11.86
CA ALA A 97 -13.01 4.43 11.47
C ALA A 97 -13.35 3.78 10.12
N GLU A 98 -14.62 3.43 9.88
CA GLU A 98 -15.09 2.91 8.59
C GLU A 98 -14.91 3.93 7.45
N VAL A 99 -15.23 5.20 7.68
CA VAL A 99 -15.02 6.28 6.71
C VAL A 99 -13.53 6.45 6.40
N GLU A 100 -12.65 6.35 7.40
CA GLU A 100 -11.22 6.46 7.19
C GLU A 100 -10.68 5.26 6.40
N GLN A 101 -11.17 4.06 6.69
CA GLN A 101 -10.87 2.86 5.90
C GLN A 101 -11.36 3.01 4.44
N TRP A 102 -12.56 3.57 4.23
CA TRP A 102 -13.06 3.85 2.88
C TRP A 102 -12.22 4.88 2.15
N LYS A 103 -11.77 5.96 2.81
CA LYS A 103 -10.84 6.93 2.21
C LYS A 103 -9.52 6.29 1.81
N GLN A 104 -8.94 5.44 2.66
CA GLN A 104 -7.72 4.72 2.32
C GLN A 104 -7.92 3.83 1.09
N SER A 105 -9.05 3.10 1.02
CA SER A 105 -9.37 2.26 -0.14
C SER A 105 -9.59 3.08 -1.42
N LEU A 106 -10.25 4.24 -1.33
CA LEU A 106 -10.45 5.16 -2.45
C LEU A 106 -9.14 5.79 -2.91
N SER A 107 -8.25 6.13 -1.97
CA SER A 107 -6.93 6.66 -2.32
C SER A 107 -6.09 5.63 -3.06
N TYR A 108 -6.11 4.37 -2.62
CA TYR A 108 -5.46 3.28 -3.32
C TYR A 108 -6.07 3.06 -4.72
N GLN A 109 -7.40 3.05 -4.82
CA GLN A 109 -8.08 2.92 -6.11
C GLN A 109 -7.76 4.08 -7.06
N ALA A 110 -7.67 5.31 -6.55
CA ALA A 110 -7.29 6.49 -7.34
C ALA A 110 -5.85 6.38 -7.85
N GLN A 111 -4.91 5.93 -7.00
CA GLN A 111 -3.52 5.71 -7.42
C GLN A 111 -3.41 4.62 -8.50
N GLU A 112 -4.11 3.49 -8.32
CA GLU A 112 -4.17 2.43 -9.33
C GLU A 112 -4.83 2.89 -10.64
N LEU A 113 -5.86 3.75 -10.57
CA LEU A 113 -6.48 4.34 -11.75
C LEU A 113 -5.51 5.26 -12.49
N SER A 114 -4.83 6.16 -11.78
CA SER A 114 -3.81 7.05 -12.38
C SER A 114 -2.66 6.26 -13.00
N ARG A 115 -2.24 5.15 -12.37
CA ARG A 115 -1.25 4.24 -12.96
C ARG A 115 -1.76 3.64 -14.26
N ARG A 116 -2.99 3.11 -14.28
CA ARG A 116 -3.59 2.54 -15.51
C ARG A 116 -3.80 3.59 -16.60
N GLU A 117 -4.12 4.82 -16.24
CA GLU A 117 -4.26 5.94 -17.17
C GLU A 117 -2.92 6.25 -17.84
N MET A 118 -1.84 6.32 -17.06
CA MET A 118 -0.48 6.49 -17.58
C MET A 118 -0.04 5.31 -18.46
N GLU A 119 -0.35 4.07 -18.08
CA GLU A 119 -0.08 2.88 -18.90
C GLU A 119 -0.88 2.93 -20.23
N MET A 120 -2.14 3.39 -20.21
CA MET A 120 -2.95 3.56 -21.43
C MET A 120 -2.43 4.69 -22.33
N GLU A 121 -2.00 5.81 -21.76
CA GLU A 121 -1.43 6.94 -22.51
C GLU A 121 -0.13 6.52 -23.21
N ALA A 122 0.77 5.83 -22.50
CA ALA A 122 1.97 5.27 -23.10
C ALA A 122 1.66 4.26 -24.24
N ASN A 123 0.60 3.44 -24.08
CA ASN A 123 0.16 2.52 -25.12
C ASN A 123 -0.44 3.26 -26.34
N LEU A 124 -1.14 4.38 -26.12
CA LEU A 124 -1.67 5.21 -27.21
C LEU A 124 -0.54 5.87 -28.00
N GLU A 125 0.48 6.41 -27.33
CA GLU A 125 1.67 6.98 -27.98
C GLU A 125 2.39 5.93 -28.84
N GLN A 126 2.53 4.70 -28.35
CA GLN A 126 3.07 3.58 -29.15
C GLN A 126 2.20 3.26 -30.36
N PHE A 127 0.87 3.32 -30.22
CA PHE A 127 -0.04 3.06 -31.33
C PHE A 127 0.02 4.14 -32.40
N GLU A 128 0.16 5.41 -32.00
CA GLU A 128 0.37 6.53 -32.93
C GLU A 128 1.71 6.39 -33.68
N GLN A 129 2.79 6.06 -32.98
CA GLN A 129 4.09 5.78 -33.62
C GLN A 129 4.00 4.63 -34.63
N MET A 130 3.35 3.52 -34.26
CA MET A 130 3.13 2.40 -35.20
C MET A 130 2.27 2.80 -36.40
N ALA A 131 1.30 3.70 -36.23
CA ALA A 131 0.47 4.18 -37.33
C ALA A 131 1.28 5.05 -38.31
N GLU A 132 2.14 5.93 -37.80
CA GLU A 132 3.05 6.73 -38.62
C GLU A 132 4.06 5.86 -39.38
N GLU A 133 4.66 4.87 -38.72
CA GLU A 133 5.55 3.92 -39.36
C GLU A 133 4.85 3.13 -40.47
N LYS A 134 3.62 2.69 -40.23
CA LYS A 134 2.81 2.01 -41.25
C LYS A 134 2.56 2.92 -42.45
N GLU A 135 2.23 4.19 -42.23
CA GLU A 135 2.03 5.14 -43.33
C GLU A 135 3.32 5.34 -44.15
N GLN A 136 4.46 5.47 -43.49
CA GLN A 136 5.77 5.57 -44.16
C GLN A 136 6.08 4.31 -44.99
N ILE A 137 5.78 3.11 -44.47
CA ILE A 137 5.96 1.85 -45.20
C ILE A 137 5.03 1.78 -46.42
N GLU A 138 3.78 2.22 -46.29
CA GLU A 138 2.82 2.25 -47.40
C GLU A 138 3.29 3.21 -48.51
N GLN A 139 3.81 4.38 -48.13
CA GLN A 139 4.41 5.34 -49.07
C GLN A 139 5.62 4.74 -49.80
N GLN A 140 6.51 4.05 -49.09
CA GLN A 140 7.65 3.36 -49.70
C GLN A 140 7.20 2.25 -50.66
N ARG A 141 6.17 1.46 -50.29
CA ARG A 141 5.59 0.44 -51.18
C ARG A 141 5.02 1.05 -52.46
N GLN A 142 4.31 2.18 -52.36
CA GLN A 142 3.78 2.86 -53.54
C GLN A 142 4.90 3.33 -54.48
N GLN A 143 5.99 3.89 -53.95
CA GLN A 143 7.15 4.29 -54.74
C GLN A 143 7.83 3.10 -55.44
N VAL A 144 7.93 1.96 -54.74
CA VAL A 144 8.48 0.73 -55.34
C VAL A 144 7.55 0.23 -56.46
N ASN A 145 6.24 0.17 -56.23
CA ASN A 145 5.28 -0.25 -57.25
C ASN A 145 5.33 0.65 -58.49
N SER A 146 5.41 1.98 -58.32
CA SER A 146 5.54 2.89 -59.47
C SER A 146 6.84 2.66 -60.25
N SER A 147 7.96 2.42 -59.55
CA SER A 147 9.23 2.09 -60.21
C SER A 147 9.17 0.76 -60.98
N GLN A 148 8.42 -0.22 -60.47
CA GLN A 148 8.20 -1.50 -61.15
C GLN A 148 7.35 -1.34 -62.41
N GLU A 149 6.29 -0.53 -62.36
CA GLU A 149 5.46 -0.23 -63.53
C GLU A 149 6.26 0.48 -64.63
N GLU A 150 7.14 1.42 -64.26
CA GLU A 150 8.04 2.09 -65.20
C GLU A 150 9.03 1.10 -65.84
N LEU A 151 9.63 0.22 -65.05
CA LEU A 151 10.50 -0.84 -65.55
C LEU A 151 9.77 -1.81 -66.49
N GLN A 152 8.51 -2.13 -66.20
CA GLN A 152 7.70 -3.02 -67.04
C GLN A 152 7.36 -2.37 -68.38
N LYS A 153 7.01 -1.07 -68.40
CA LYS A 153 6.83 -0.30 -69.64
C LYS A 153 8.09 -0.25 -70.47
N LEU A 154 9.25 -0.05 -69.84
CA LEU A 154 10.54 -0.04 -70.53
C LEU A 154 10.86 -1.39 -71.18
N LYS A 155 10.56 -2.51 -70.48
CA LYS A 155 10.72 -3.86 -71.02
C LYS A 155 9.81 -4.15 -72.21
N GLN A 156 8.53 -3.75 -72.12
CA GLN A 156 7.59 -3.90 -73.24
C GLN A 156 8.07 -3.14 -74.48
N GLY A 157 8.55 -1.90 -74.31
CA GLY A 157 9.10 -1.14 -75.44
C GLY A 157 10.27 -1.85 -76.13
N LEU A 158 11.15 -2.51 -75.36
CA LEU A 158 12.25 -3.30 -75.92
C LEU A 158 11.78 -4.59 -76.63
N GLU A 159 10.74 -5.25 -76.11
CA GLU A 159 10.14 -6.42 -76.77
C GLU A 159 9.45 -6.03 -78.07
N ASP A 160 8.74 -4.92 -78.10
CA ASP A 160 8.10 -4.38 -79.32
C ASP A 160 9.17 -4.09 -80.38
N GLU A 161 10.24 -3.35 -80.03
CA GLU A 161 11.39 -3.11 -80.92
C GLU A 161 12.04 -4.41 -81.43
N ARG A 162 12.16 -5.42 -80.57
CA ARG A 162 12.68 -6.75 -80.97
C ARG A 162 11.76 -7.45 -81.97
N THR A 163 10.45 -7.41 -81.77
CA THR A 163 9.49 -8.06 -82.69
C THR A 163 9.43 -7.36 -84.05
N GLU A 164 9.59 -6.03 -84.10
CA GLU A 164 9.74 -5.29 -85.35
C GLU A 164 10.98 -5.75 -86.13
N ILE A 165 12.09 -5.96 -85.43
CA ILE A 165 13.33 -6.49 -86.02
C ILE A 165 13.12 -7.92 -86.53
N GLU A 166 12.51 -8.80 -85.74
CA GLU A 166 12.23 -10.19 -86.16
C GLU A 166 11.29 -10.25 -87.38
N GLY A 167 10.26 -9.40 -87.44
CA GLY A 167 9.38 -9.28 -88.61
C GLY A 167 10.12 -8.79 -89.86
N ALA A 168 11.08 -7.87 -89.71
CA ALA A 168 11.95 -7.44 -90.81
C ALA A 168 12.83 -8.59 -91.35
N TRP A 169 13.30 -9.49 -90.46
CA TRP A 169 14.08 -10.67 -90.84
C TRP A 169 13.25 -11.73 -91.57
N GLU A 170 12.00 -11.93 -91.16
CA GLU A 170 11.10 -12.91 -91.79
C GLU A 170 10.69 -12.47 -93.21
N HIS A 171 10.49 -11.16 -93.41
CA HIS A 171 10.33 -10.55 -94.73
C HIS A 171 11.54 -10.76 -95.63
N LEU A 172 12.75 -10.59 -95.09
CA LEU A 172 14.01 -10.79 -95.82
C LEU A 172 14.19 -12.26 -96.26
N ARG A 173 13.84 -13.21 -95.39
CA ARG A 173 13.93 -14.65 -95.66
C ARG A 173 12.92 -15.12 -96.73
N THR A 174 11.72 -14.52 -96.73
CA THR A 174 10.69 -14.78 -97.74
C THR A 174 11.11 -14.28 -99.13
N GLU A 175 11.74 -13.11 -99.20
CA GLU A 175 12.33 -12.62 -100.45
C GLU A 175 13.53 -13.47 -100.92
N GLN A 176 14.34 -14.02 -99.99
CA GLN A 176 15.37 -15.01 -100.35
C GLN A 176 14.81 -16.30 -100.94
N GLN A 177 13.72 -16.84 -100.40
CA GLN A 177 13.06 -18.03 -100.96
C GLN A 177 12.44 -17.74 -102.34
N ARG A 178 11.88 -16.54 -102.52
CA ARG A 178 11.32 -16.06 -103.79
C ARG A 178 12.37 -15.88 -104.89
N LEU A 179 13.60 -15.51 -104.51
CA LEU A 179 14.76 -15.46 -105.39
C LEU A 179 15.32 -16.87 -105.68
N ALA A 180 15.30 -17.77 -104.70
CA ALA A 180 15.73 -19.16 -104.88
C ALA A 180 14.79 -19.98 -105.79
N GLU A 181 13.49 -19.67 -105.84
CA GLU A 181 12.53 -20.27 -106.78
C GLU A 181 12.75 -19.82 -108.24
N LYS A 182 13.55 -18.80 -108.47
CA LYS A 182 13.98 -18.36 -109.80
C LYS A 182 15.48 -18.52 -109.96
N GLN A 183 15.94 -19.74 -110.26
CA GLN A 183 17.09 -19.88 -111.16
C GLN A 183 17.17 -21.27 -111.81
N SER A 184 16.92 -21.28 -113.11
CA SER A 184 17.78 -22.01 -114.05
C SER A 184 18.04 -21.13 -115.28
N SER A 185 19.12 -20.35 -115.23
CA SER A 185 20.02 -20.08 -116.36
C SER A 185 21.20 -19.22 -115.90
N VAL A 186 22.34 -19.52 -116.52
CA VAL A 186 23.73 -19.05 -116.35
C VAL A 186 23.89 -17.61 -115.86
N LEU A 187 24.81 -17.41 -114.91
CA LEU A 187 25.14 -16.12 -114.28
C LEU A 187 25.79 -15.14 -115.27
N ASP A 188 25.11 -14.03 -115.52
CA ASP A 188 25.62 -12.88 -116.29
C ASP A 188 26.29 -11.84 -115.36
N GLU A 189 27.03 -10.88 -115.91
CA GLU A 189 27.86 -9.91 -115.16
C GLU A 189 27.07 -9.09 -114.11
N ALA A 190 25.77 -8.88 -114.36
CA ALA A 190 24.83 -8.28 -113.42
C ALA A 190 24.56 -9.15 -112.18
N GLN A 191 24.44 -10.48 -112.35
CA GLN A 191 24.19 -11.41 -111.23
C GLN A 191 25.42 -11.58 -110.34
N THR A 192 26.62 -11.36 -110.89
CA THR A 192 27.87 -11.36 -110.10
C THR A 192 27.98 -10.10 -109.23
N ASN A 193 27.52 -8.96 -109.73
CA ASN A 193 27.42 -7.73 -108.94
C ASN A 193 26.29 -7.81 -107.89
N GLU A 194 25.18 -8.47 -108.21
CA GLU A 194 24.08 -8.77 -107.27
C GLU A 194 24.54 -9.68 -106.12
N ILE A 195 25.34 -10.72 -106.43
CA ILE A 195 25.98 -11.58 -105.41
C ILE A 195 26.99 -10.79 -104.57
N GLN A 196 27.79 -9.91 -105.16
CA GLN A 196 28.71 -9.06 -104.41
C GLN A 196 27.97 -8.04 -103.52
N GLU A 197 26.84 -7.50 -103.98
CA GLU A 197 25.97 -6.63 -103.19
C GLU A 197 25.30 -7.39 -102.04
N LEU A 198 24.81 -8.61 -102.28
CA LEU A 198 24.26 -9.51 -101.26
C LEU A 198 25.31 -9.92 -100.23
N ILE A 199 26.55 -10.18 -100.66
CA ILE A 199 27.67 -10.45 -99.76
C ILE A 199 28.01 -9.21 -98.93
N SER A 200 28.09 -8.02 -99.53
CA SER A 200 28.36 -6.78 -98.77
C SER A 200 27.22 -6.45 -97.80
N ARG A 201 25.97 -6.77 -98.17
CA ARG A 201 24.80 -6.69 -97.29
C ARG A 201 24.90 -7.67 -96.14
N LEU A 202 25.34 -8.91 -96.38
CA LEU A 202 25.56 -9.92 -95.35
C LEU A 202 26.72 -9.57 -94.41
N GLU A 203 27.80 -8.96 -94.92
CA GLU A 203 28.88 -8.40 -94.10
C GLU A 203 28.40 -7.21 -93.26
N SER A 204 27.54 -6.35 -93.81
CA SER A 204 26.93 -5.24 -93.06
C SER A 204 25.83 -5.69 -92.08
N ALA A 205 25.30 -6.91 -92.26
CA ALA A 205 24.29 -7.52 -91.40
C ALA A 205 24.90 -8.41 -90.30
N ALA A 206 26.22 -8.62 -90.31
CA ALA A 206 26.94 -9.15 -89.16
C ALA A 206 26.81 -8.14 -88.01
N THR A 207 25.95 -8.47 -87.05
CA THR A 207 25.52 -7.56 -85.99
C THR A 207 26.70 -7.14 -85.11
N PRO A 208 26.78 -5.85 -84.69
CA PRO A 208 27.75 -5.41 -83.71
C PRO A 208 27.39 -6.01 -82.36
N THR A 209 27.90 -7.21 -82.09
CA THR A 209 27.74 -7.93 -80.82
C THR A 209 28.58 -7.29 -79.70
N GLU A 210 29.51 -6.39 -80.03
CA GLU A 210 30.31 -5.65 -79.06
C GLU A 210 29.47 -4.78 -78.11
N SER A 211 28.43 -4.10 -78.60
CA SER A 211 27.59 -3.23 -77.76
C SER A 211 26.75 -4.02 -76.73
N LEU A 212 26.22 -5.17 -77.15
CA LEU A 212 25.52 -6.11 -76.27
C LEU A 212 26.48 -6.75 -75.25
N ALA A 213 27.74 -7.01 -75.63
CA ALA A 213 28.74 -7.57 -74.74
C ALA A 213 29.19 -6.55 -73.69
N GLU A 214 29.33 -5.28 -74.06
CA GLU A 214 29.57 -4.17 -73.13
C GLU A 214 28.41 -4.01 -72.13
N GLN A 215 27.15 -4.06 -72.60
CA GLN A 215 25.97 -3.99 -71.72
C GLN A 215 25.90 -5.18 -70.75
N LEU A 216 26.25 -6.38 -71.21
CA LEU A 216 26.32 -7.57 -70.37
C LEU A 216 27.42 -7.47 -69.30
N ASN A 217 28.61 -6.98 -69.67
CA ASN A 217 29.69 -6.73 -68.73
C ASN A 217 29.31 -5.69 -67.68
N LEU A 218 28.65 -4.60 -68.09
CA LEU A 218 28.07 -3.61 -67.17
C LEU A 218 27.06 -4.25 -66.20
N ALA A 219 26.18 -5.12 -66.68
CA ALA A 219 25.21 -5.82 -65.84
C ALA A 219 25.89 -6.77 -64.83
N LEU A 220 26.94 -7.48 -65.24
CA LEU A 220 27.75 -8.33 -64.37
C LEU A 220 28.54 -7.51 -63.32
N GLU A 221 29.07 -6.34 -63.68
CA GLU A 221 29.72 -5.43 -62.74
C GLU A 221 28.73 -4.90 -61.69
N VAL A 222 27.52 -4.51 -62.11
CA VAL A 222 26.45 -4.11 -61.19
C VAL A 222 26.09 -5.27 -60.25
N MET A 223 26.02 -6.50 -60.78
CA MET A 223 25.77 -7.69 -59.96
C MET A 223 26.87 -7.93 -58.91
N ASN A 224 28.14 -7.82 -59.31
CA ASN A 224 29.28 -7.96 -58.39
C ASN A 224 29.27 -6.89 -57.28
N ARG A 225 28.86 -5.65 -57.59
CA ARG A 225 28.68 -4.60 -56.58
C ARG A 225 27.54 -4.92 -55.62
N GLN A 226 26.43 -5.46 -56.12
CA GLN A 226 25.32 -5.89 -55.27
C GLN A 226 25.73 -7.05 -54.35
N GLN A 227 26.53 -7.99 -54.83
CA GLN A 227 27.09 -9.07 -54.01
C GLN A 227 27.94 -8.51 -52.84
N ALA A 228 28.81 -7.55 -53.11
CA ALA A 228 29.63 -6.91 -52.07
C ALA A 228 28.77 -6.17 -51.02
N ASN A 229 27.67 -5.54 -51.44
CA ASN A 229 26.72 -4.91 -50.51
C ASN A 229 25.99 -5.93 -49.64
N LEU A 230 25.59 -7.08 -50.21
CA LEU A 230 24.98 -8.19 -49.46
C LEU A 230 25.95 -8.76 -48.42
N ASP A 231 27.23 -8.92 -48.77
CA ASP A 231 28.25 -9.37 -47.83
C ASP A 231 28.44 -8.39 -46.66
N HIS A 232 28.42 -7.07 -46.95
CA HIS A 232 28.47 -6.05 -45.91
C HIS A 232 27.26 -6.12 -44.97
N HIS A 233 26.05 -6.22 -45.52
CA HIS A 233 24.83 -6.35 -44.73
C HIS A 233 24.79 -7.64 -43.91
N ARG A 234 25.38 -8.73 -44.42
CA ARG A 234 25.54 -9.99 -43.68
C ARG A 234 26.45 -9.81 -42.47
N GLN A 235 27.57 -9.11 -42.63
CA GLN A 235 28.46 -8.81 -41.51
C GLN A 235 27.78 -7.92 -40.45
N GLN A 236 26.99 -6.93 -40.87
CA GLN A 236 26.19 -6.11 -39.96
C GLN A 236 25.13 -6.93 -39.22
N LEU A 237 24.42 -7.83 -39.92
CA LEU A 237 23.44 -8.73 -39.31
C LEU A 237 24.08 -9.62 -38.24
N GLU A 238 25.28 -10.14 -38.51
CA GLU A 238 25.99 -11.01 -37.57
C GLU A 238 26.40 -10.26 -36.29
N GLN A 239 26.81 -8.99 -36.43
CA GLN A 239 27.06 -8.11 -35.28
C GLN A 239 25.78 -7.83 -34.49
N GLN A 240 24.67 -7.47 -35.16
CA GLN A 240 23.39 -7.22 -34.49
C GLN A 240 22.84 -8.48 -33.81
N ARG A 241 23.08 -9.67 -34.39
CA ARG A 241 22.72 -10.96 -33.79
C ARG A 241 23.49 -11.20 -32.50
N ALA A 242 24.79 -10.91 -32.49
CA ALA A 242 25.62 -11.02 -31.28
C ALA A 242 25.13 -10.05 -30.19
N ASP A 243 24.84 -8.79 -30.55
CA ASP A 243 24.32 -7.79 -29.60
C ASP A 243 22.96 -8.21 -29.01
N ALA A 244 22.05 -8.73 -29.85
CA ALA A 244 20.75 -9.23 -29.41
C ALA A 244 20.87 -10.45 -28.48
N GLN A 245 21.78 -11.39 -28.79
CA GLN A 245 22.06 -12.55 -27.94
C GLN A 245 22.66 -12.12 -26.59
N GLN A 246 23.59 -11.18 -26.59
CA GLN A 246 24.18 -10.65 -25.37
C GLN A 246 23.11 -9.98 -24.49
N LYS A 247 22.25 -9.14 -25.08
CA LYS A 247 21.16 -8.47 -24.36
C LYS A 247 20.12 -9.43 -23.82
N SER A 248 19.80 -10.50 -24.57
CA SER A 248 18.93 -11.57 -24.08
C SER A 248 19.55 -12.29 -22.87
N ALA A 249 20.83 -12.66 -22.96
CA ALA A 249 21.52 -13.33 -21.86
C ALA A 249 21.62 -12.45 -20.60
N GLU A 250 21.84 -11.14 -20.77
CA GLU A 250 21.82 -10.16 -19.68
C GLU A 250 20.44 -10.10 -19.01
N ALA A 251 19.36 -10.06 -19.79
CA ALA A 251 18.00 -10.08 -19.27
C ALA A 251 17.67 -11.40 -18.55
N ASP A 252 18.13 -12.53 -19.07
CA ASP A 252 17.91 -13.84 -18.44
C ASP A 252 18.64 -13.92 -17.09
N GLN A 253 19.91 -13.50 -17.02
CA GLN A 253 20.68 -13.48 -15.78
C GLN A 253 20.04 -12.56 -14.73
N GLN A 254 19.67 -11.34 -15.13
CA GLN A 254 18.95 -10.41 -14.25
C GLN A 254 17.63 -11.02 -13.75
N GLY A 255 16.90 -11.74 -14.62
CA GLY A 255 15.67 -12.42 -14.25
C GLY A 255 15.86 -13.50 -13.19
N GLU A 256 16.92 -14.31 -13.31
CA GLU A 256 17.27 -15.34 -12.31
C GLU A 256 17.66 -14.72 -10.97
N GLU A 257 18.51 -13.68 -10.97
CA GLU A 257 18.91 -12.95 -9.76
C GLU A 257 17.68 -12.33 -9.06
N LEU A 258 16.78 -11.75 -9.84
CA LEU A 258 15.55 -11.13 -9.34
C LEU A 258 14.60 -12.16 -8.74
N GLN A 259 14.48 -13.34 -9.35
CA GLN A 259 13.70 -14.44 -8.80
C GLN A 259 14.25 -14.91 -7.43
N GLN A 260 15.58 -15.05 -7.31
CA GLN A 260 16.23 -15.41 -6.05
C GLN A 260 16.00 -14.35 -4.96
N LEU A 261 16.16 -13.07 -5.31
CA LEU A 261 15.91 -11.95 -4.40
C LEU A 261 14.45 -11.88 -3.95
N ARG A 262 13.50 -12.11 -4.86
CA ARG A 262 12.06 -12.19 -4.51
C ARG A 262 11.76 -13.33 -3.55
N GLN A 263 12.37 -14.49 -3.75
CA GLN A 263 12.19 -15.61 -2.83
C GLN A 263 12.75 -15.29 -1.44
N ALA A 264 13.97 -14.76 -1.37
CA ALA A 264 14.59 -14.36 -0.11
C ALA A 264 13.78 -13.26 0.61
N PHE A 265 13.19 -12.33 -0.15
CA PHE A 265 12.30 -11.30 0.38
C PHE A 265 11.02 -11.91 0.98
N GLN A 266 10.38 -12.85 0.28
CA GLN A 266 9.18 -13.53 0.79
C GLN A 266 9.47 -14.33 2.07
N GLU A 267 10.57 -15.09 2.10
CA GLU A 267 10.99 -15.84 3.29
C GLU A 267 11.23 -14.90 4.48
N ALA A 268 11.91 -13.78 4.22
CA ALA A 268 12.20 -12.81 5.25
C ALA A 268 10.93 -12.03 5.71
N GLN A 269 9.95 -11.82 4.83
CA GLN A 269 8.64 -11.25 5.19
C GLN A 269 7.85 -12.20 6.09
N VAL A 270 7.85 -13.50 5.80
CA VAL A 270 7.24 -14.51 6.69
C VAL A 270 7.92 -14.50 8.06
N SER A 271 9.25 -14.45 8.10
CA SER A 271 9.99 -14.40 9.37
C SER A 271 9.68 -13.15 10.21
N LEU A 272 9.47 -12.00 9.56
CA LEU A 272 9.07 -10.76 10.22
C LEU A 272 7.66 -10.87 10.81
N GLU A 273 6.70 -11.46 10.09
CA GLU A 273 5.36 -11.68 10.60
C GLU A 273 5.33 -12.67 11.78
N GLU A 274 6.18 -13.71 11.75
CA GLU A 274 6.37 -14.60 12.89
C GLU A 274 6.98 -13.87 14.10
N ALA A 275 7.99 -13.03 13.88
CA ALA A 275 8.61 -12.23 14.94
C ALA A 275 7.62 -11.24 15.57
N LYS A 276 6.77 -10.57 14.76
CA LYS A 276 5.70 -9.68 15.26
C LYS A 276 4.69 -10.45 16.12
N ARG A 277 4.25 -11.64 15.68
CA ARG A 277 3.33 -12.48 16.46
C ARG A 277 3.96 -12.93 17.78
N ALA A 278 5.25 -13.28 17.76
CA ALA A 278 5.98 -13.64 18.96
C ALA A 278 6.06 -12.45 19.94
N LEU A 279 6.35 -11.25 19.44
CA LEU A 279 6.36 -10.02 20.23
C LEU A 279 5.00 -9.75 20.89
N GLN A 280 3.90 -9.80 20.11
CA GLN A 280 2.54 -9.62 20.64
C GLN A 280 2.22 -10.64 21.75
N SER A 281 2.67 -11.89 21.59
CA SER A 281 2.51 -12.92 22.62
C SER A 281 3.28 -12.60 23.91
N GLN A 282 4.50 -12.06 23.79
CA GLN A 282 5.30 -11.63 24.94
C GLN A 282 4.67 -10.40 25.62
N GLU A 283 4.16 -9.43 24.87
CA GLU A 283 3.44 -8.26 25.39
C GLU A 283 2.18 -8.66 26.16
N HIS A 284 1.38 -9.58 25.62
CA HIS A 284 0.22 -10.13 26.34
C HIS A 284 0.62 -10.88 27.63
N THR A 285 1.73 -11.61 27.59
CA THR A 285 2.26 -12.30 28.77
C THR A 285 2.70 -11.30 29.84
N LEU A 286 3.36 -10.23 29.42
CA LEU A 286 3.79 -9.14 30.28
C LEU A 286 2.59 -8.42 30.93
N ALA A 287 1.56 -8.11 30.16
CA ALA A 287 0.32 -7.50 30.65
C ALA A 287 -0.33 -8.37 31.74
N ARG A 288 -0.55 -9.67 31.45
CA ARG A 288 -1.13 -10.61 32.43
C ARG A 288 -0.31 -10.73 33.72
N LYS A 289 1.02 -10.73 33.61
CA LYS A 289 1.90 -10.75 34.79
C LYS A 289 1.79 -9.47 35.60
N ARG A 290 1.73 -8.29 34.95
CA ARG A 290 1.50 -6.99 35.62
C ARG A 290 0.16 -6.97 36.35
N ASP A 291 -0.92 -7.43 35.72
CA ASP A 291 -2.24 -7.50 36.35
C ASP A 291 -2.22 -8.41 37.58
N SER A 292 -1.55 -9.56 37.48
CA SER A 292 -1.40 -10.49 38.61
C SER A 292 -0.57 -9.89 39.75
N ALA A 293 0.48 -9.13 39.44
CA ALA A 293 1.29 -8.42 40.45
C ALA A 293 0.48 -7.33 41.15
N ASN A 294 -0.33 -6.58 40.40
CA ASN A 294 -1.23 -5.56 40.96
C ASN A 294 -2.27 -6.18 41.91
N LEU A 295 -2.83 -7.34 41.55
CA LEU A 295 -3.77 -8.07 42.40
C LEU A 295 -3.11 -8.57 43.69
N LEU A 296 -1.91 -9.14 43.60
CA LEU A 296 -1.15 -9.57 44.77
C LEU A 296 -0.75 -8.40 45.68
N ALA A 297 -0.37 -7.25 45.11
CA ALA A 297 -0.08 -6.04 45.85
C ALA A 297 -1.31 -5.51 46.60
N LEU A 298 -2.49 -5.52 45.96
CA LEU A 298 -3.75 -5.16 46.61
C LEU A 298 -4.12 -6.15 47.73
N GLN A 299 -3.92 -7.45 47.50
CA GLN A 299 -4.13 -8.48 48.51
C GLN A 299 -3.21 -8.27 49.71
N LEU A 300 -1.93 -7.95 49.49
CA LEU A 300 -0.98 -7.66 50.55
C LEU A 300 -1.42 -6.43 51.38
N GLN A 301 -1.86 -5.36 50.72
CA GLN A 301 -2.35 -4.14 51.38
C GLN A 301 -3.60 -4.43 52.24
N THR A 302 -4.55 -5.23 51.73
CA THR A 302 -5.75 -5.61 52.50
C THR A 302 -5.42 -6.52 53.67
N GLN A 303 -4.47 -7.45 53.52
CA GLN A 303 -3.97 -8.29 54.62
C GLN A 303 -3.27 -7.46 55.70
N GLU A 304 -2.50 -6.44 55.33
CA GLU A 304 -1.86 -5.51 56.27
C GLU A 304 -2.90 -4.73 57.09
N GLN A 305 -3.92 -4.18 56.43
CA GLN A 305 -5.02 -3.47 57.11
C GLN A 305 -5.79 -4.39 58.08
N LEU A 306 -6.07 -5.63 57.66
CA LEU A 306 -6.74 -6.61 58.50
C LEU A 306 -5.88 -7.00 59.70
N ARG A 307 -4.57 -7.20 59.50
CA ARG A 307 -3.63 -7.51 60.58
C ARG A 307 -3.51 -6.36 61.59
N GLU A 308 -3.41 -5.11 61.13
CA GLU A 308 -3.43 -3.94 62.01
C GLU A 308 -4.72 -3.91 62.85
N SER A 309 -5.88 -4.12 62.22
CA SER A 309 -7.16 -4.15 62.95
C SER A 309 -7.26 -5.30 63.96
N LEU A 310 -6.70 -6.47 63.65
CA LEU A 310 -6.66 -7.62 64.56
C LEU A 310 -5.65 -7.41 65.69
N SER A 311 -4.50 -6.80 65.40
CA SER A 311 -3.50 -6.42 66.40
C SER A 311 -4.07 -5.41 67.39
N ASP A 312 -4.81 -4.40 66.91
CA ASP A 312 -5.50 -3.41 67.77
C ASP A 312 -6.54 -4.08 68.69
N LEU A 313 -7.23 -5.11 68.19
CA LEU A 313 -8.20 -5.90 68.95
C LEU A 313 -7.53 -6.81 70.01
N VAL A 314 -6.41 -7.47 69.67
CA VAL A 314 -5.68 -8.40 70.57
C VAL A 314 -4.92 -7.65 71.67
N SER A 315 -4.32 -6.51 71.33
CA SER A 315 -3.48 -5.76 72.27
C SER A 315 -4.28 -5.08 73.38
N GLY A 316 -5.59 -4.86 73.19
CA GLY A 316 -6.42 -4.01 74.06
C GLY A 316 -5.86 -2.58 74.25
N SER A 317 -4.83 -2.24 73.48
CA SER A 317 -3.98 -1.07 73.62
C SER A 317 -4.03 -0.37 72.28
N CYS A 318 -5.07 0.44 72.12
CA CYS A 318 -5.00 1.47 71.11
C CYS A 318 -4.03 2.56 71.60
N PRO A 319 -3.08 3.01 70.76
CA PRO A 319 -2.15 4.09 71.10
C PRO A 319 -2.82 5.48 71.00
N SER A 320 -4.14 5.54 71.17
CA SER A 320 -4.93 6.77 71.20
C SER A 320 -5.17 7.13 72.67
N GLN A 321 -4.80 8.36 73.05
CA GLN A 321 -4.97 8.99 74.37
C GLN A 321 -5.60 8.07 75.43
N GLN A 322 -4.78 7.60 76.40
CA GLN A 322 -5.31 6.91 77.59
C GLN A 322 -6.43 7.76 78.19
N VAL A 323 -7.67 7.38 77.89
CA VAL A 323 -8.85 8.01 78.48
C VAL A 323 -8.81 7.58 79.92
N ASP A 324 -8.64 8.54 80.81
CA ASP A 324 -8.65 8.31 82.25
C ASP A 324 -10.07 7.88 82.67
N VAL A 325 -10.30 6.57 82.60
CA VAL A 325 -11.60 5.94 82.91
C VAL A 325 -12.01 6.25 84.35
N GLU A 326 -11.05 6.34 85.26
CA GLU A 326 -11.28 6.66 86.67
C GLU A 326 -11.80 8.09 86.83
N LYS A 327 -11.28 9.04 86.05
CA LYS A 327 -11.80 10.42 85.99
C LYS A 327 -13.21 10.49 85.37
N LEU A 328 -13.51 9.67 84.36
CA LEU A 328 -14.85 9.61 83.75
C LEU A 328 -15.91 9.00 84.66
N GLU A 329 -15.52 8.01 85.47
CA GLU A 329 -16.39 7.40 86.48
C GLU A 329 -16.76 8.38 87.61
N ASN A 330 -15.83 9.28 87.96
CA ASN A 330 -16.01 10.28 89.01
C ASN A 330 -16.64 11.62 88.55
N MET A 331 -16.78 11.86 87.24
CA MET A 331 -17.41 13.07 86.66
C MET A 331 -18.90 13.16 87.01
N LEU A 332 -19.56 14.33 86.98
CA LEU A 332 -21.03 14.37 87.12
C LEU A 332 -21.70 13.76 85.88
N LEU A 333 -22.82 13.05 86.06
CA LEU A 333 -23.48 12.33 84.95
C LEU A 333 -23.91 13.27 83.80
N GLY A 334 -24.37 14.49 84.13
CA GLY A 334 -24.74 15.50 83.13
C GLY A 334 -23.55 16.01 82.32
N GLU A 335 -22.39 16.21 82.97
CA GLU A 335 -21.13 16.60 82.30
C GLU A 335 -20.61 15.48 81.40
N LEU A 336 -20.76 14.21 81.82
CA LEU A 336 -20.40 13.05 81.00
C LEU A 336 -21.31 12.89 79.76
N GLN A 337 -22.61 13.19 79.91
CA GLN A 337 -23.54 13.22 78.77
C GLN A 337 -23.17 14.32 77.77
N GLU A 338 -22.89 15.52 78.25
CA GLU A 338 -22.52 16.66 77.41
C GLU A 338 -21.20 16.42 76.66
N THR A 339 -20.19 15.84 77.33
CA THR A 339 -18.92 15.47 76.69
C THR A 339 -19.11 14.41 75.60
N VAL A 340 -19.92 13.38 75.85
CA VAL A 340 -20.29 12.37 74.82
C VAL A 340 -21.01 13.02 73.64
N GLU A 341 -21.98 13.91 73.88
CA GLU A 341 -22.70 14.61 72.81
C GLU A 341 -21.76 15.49 71.97
N ASN A 342 -20.79 16.16 72.60
CA ASN A 342 -19.80 16.97 71.90
C ASN A 342 -18.87 16.10 71.04
N LEU A 343 -18.36 14.99 71.59
CA LEU A 343 -17.54 14.02 70.83
C LEU A 343 -18.32 13.41 69.66
N GLN A 344 -19.60 13.07 69.84
CA GLN A 344 -20.46 12.60 68.75
C GLN A 344 -20.64 13.66 67.66
N ARG A 345 -20.86 14.92 68.05
CA ARG A 345 -21.04 16.03 67.12
C ARG A 345 -19.77 16.30 66.32
N ASP A 346 -18.62 16.24 66.96
CA ASP A 346 -17.32 16.46 66.30
C ASP A 346 -16.94 15.30 65.37
N TRP A 347 -17.20 14.05 65.77
CA TRP A 347 -17.02 12.90 64.90
C TRP A 347 -17.92 12.97 63.66
N LYS A 348 -19.21 13.29 63.83
CA LYS A 348 -20.17 13.46 62.72
C LYS A 348 -19.82 14.60 61.77
N LYS A 349 -19.07 15.62 62.22
CA LYS A 349 -18.60 16.71 61.34
C LYS A 349 -17.41 16.32 60.48
N LEU A 350 -16.50 15.50 61.01
CA LEU A 350 -15.27 15.12 60.30
C LEU A 350 -15.45 13.94 59.36
N LEU A 351 -16.37 13.03 59.67
CA LEU A 351 -16.64 11.85 58.85
C LEU A 351 -17.00 12.16 57.40
N PRO A 352 -17.90 13.12 57.08
CA PRO A 352 -18.22 13.46 55.70
C PRO A 352 -17.00 13.99 54.93
N PHE A 353 -16.18 14.83 55.55
CA PHE A 353 -15.00 15.40 54.90
C PHE A 353 -13.99 14.33 54.48
N VAL A 354 -13.71 13.36 55.34
CA VAL A 354 -12.81 12.26 54.98
C VAL A 354 -13.44 11.38 53.91
N ASN A 355 -14.74 11.08 53.99
CA ASN A 355 -15.43 10.33 52.94
C ASN A 355 -15.39 11.04 51.58
N ASP A 356 -15.58 12.37 51.54
CA ASP A 356 -15.49 13.16 50.30
C ASP A 356 -14.08 13.06 49.70
N GLN A 357 -13.03 13.06 50.54
CA GLN A 357 -11.65 12.88 50.10
C GLN A 357 -11.33 11.44 49.68
N GLU A 358 -11.98 10.42 50.25
CA GLU A 358 -11.89 9.03 49.77
C GLU A 358 -12.48 8.89 48.36
N GLU A 359 -13.61 9.54 48.09
CA GLU A 359 -14.23 9.58 46.76
C GLU A 359 -13.34 10.34 45.76
N GLU A 360 -12.70 11.42 46.19
CA GLU A 360 -11.70 12.15 45.38
C GLU A 360 -10.49 11.25 45.05
N LEU A 361 -9.96 10.50 46.03
CA LEU A 361 -8.85 9.58 45.81
C LEU A 361 -9.21 8.47 44.82
N ALA A 362 -10.43 7.93 44.91
CA ALA A 362 -10.94 6.95 43.95
C ALA A 362 -11.04 7.53 42.53
N SER A 363 -11.51 8.78 42.42
CA SER A 363 -11.61 9.49 41.13
C SER A 363 -10.24 9.82 40.52
N GLN A 364 -9.26 10.20 41.35
CA GLN A 364 -7.88 10.44 40.92
C GLN A 364 -7.21 9.15 40.44
N ARG A 365 -7.44 8.01 41.12
CA ARG A 365 -6.96 6.70 40.66
C ARG A 365 -7.50 6.35 39.27
N GLN A 366 -8.79 6.53 39.05
CA GLN A 366 -9.40 6.30 37.73
C GLN A 366 -8.77 7.22 36.67
N SER A 367 -8.52 8.48 37.00
CA SER A 367 -7.87 9.44 36.08
C SER A 367 -6.45 9.02 35.69
N VAL A 368 -5.68 8.49 36.66
CA VAL A 368 -4.34 7.93 36.41
C VAL A 368 -4.42 6.69 35.49
N GLU A 369 -5.37 5.78 35.74
CA GLU A 369 -5.59 4.59 34.91
C GLU A 369 -5.97 4.99 33.46
N GLU A 370 -6.87 5.96 33.27
CA GLU A 370 -7.25 6.47 31.94
C GLU A 370 -6.08 7.12 31.20
N LEU A 371 -5.22 7.87 31.88
CA LEU A 371 -4.02 8.49 31.28
C LEU A 371 -2.98 7.43 30.89
N GLN A 372 -2.83 6.37 31.69
CA GLN A 372 -1.97 5.23 31.35
C GLN A 372 -2.47 4.46 30.13
N GLU A 373 -3.79 4.25 30.01
CA GLU A 373 -4.40 3.63 28.83
C GLU A 373 -4.21 4.51 27.58
N LYS A 374 -4.44 5.82 27.69
CA LYS A 374 -4.20 6.76 26.58
C LYS A 374 -2.74 6.71 26.09
N LEU A 375 -1.78 6.54 27.00
CA LEU A 375 -0.36 6.42 26.65
C LEU A 375 -0.04 5.22 25.73
N GLN A 376 -0.88 4.19 25.72
CA GLN A 376 -0.67 2.99 24.91
C GLN A 376 -1.10 3.18 23.44
N VAL A 377 -2.00 4.13 23.19
CA VAL A 377 -2.63 4.35 21.87
C VAL A 377 -2.20 5.67 21.23
N VAL A 378 -1.69 6.61 22.02
CA VAL A 378 -1.29 7.95 21.58
C VAL A 378 -0.08 7.94 20.66
N SER A 379 -0.11 8.83 19.66
CA SER A 379 0.99 9.06 18.72
C SER A 379 2.22 9.71 19.39
N ASP A 380 3.41 9.52 18.81
CA ASP A 380 4.69 10.02 19.38
C ASP A 380 4.74 11.55 19.58
N GLN A 381 3.91 12.31 18.86
CA GLN A 381 3.85 13.77 18.99
C GLN A 381 3.12 14.24 20.25
N GLU A 382 2.08 13.51 20.69
CA GLU A 382 1.25 13.86 21.85
C GLU A 382 1.72 13.17 23.13
N ARG A 383 2.51 12.09 23.00
CA ARG A 383 3.10 11.32 24.09
C ARG A 383 3.74 12.17 25.21
N PRO A 384 4.62 13.14 24.94
CA PRO A 384 5.23 13.92 26.02
C PRO A 384 4.24 14.80 26.80
N SER A 385 3.12 15.20 26.19
CA SER A 385 2.06 15.95 26.88
C SER A 385 1.31 15.03 27.85
N VAL A 386 0.95 13.84 27.40
CA VAL A 386 0.23 12.85 28.22
C VAL A 386 1.12 12.30 29.35
N GLU A 387 2.42 12.11 29.11
CA GLU A 387 3.39 11.74 30.16
C GLU A 387 3.49 12.80 31.26
N LYS A 388 3.45 14.08 30.88
CA LYS A 388 3.46 15.18 31.84
C LYS A 388 2.17 15.23 32.66
N GLU A 389 1.01 15.12 32.02
CA GLU A 389 -0.29 15.06 32.70
C GLU A 389 -0.37 13.87 33.66
N LEU A 390 0.14 12.71 33.25
CA LEU A 390 0.21 11.50 34.07
C LEU A 390 1.10 11.72 35.31
N ALA A 391 2.25 12.38 35.16
CA ALA A 391 3.13 12.68 36.28
C ALA A 391 2.45 13.62 37.29
N GLU A 392 1.77 14.67 36.81
CA GLU A 392 1.05 15.62 37.67
C GLU A 392 -0.10 14.94 38.44
N GLU A 393 -0.88 14.08 37.78
CA GLU A 393 -1.98 13.35 38.44
C GLU A 393 -1.46 12.27 39.41
N GLN A 394 -0.35 11.60 39.10
CA GLN A 394 0.30 10.66 40.03
C GLN A 394 0.80 11.35 41.30
N ASP A 395 1.35 12.57 41.18
CA ASP A 395 1.80 13.35 42.34
C ASP A 395 0.62 13.82 43.20
N ARG A 396 -0.49 14.24 42.59
CA ARG A 396 -1.74 14.58 43.31
C ARG A 396 -2.30 13.39 44.07
N TYR A 397 -2.37 12.24 43.40
CA TYR A 397 -2.82 10.98 44.01
C TYR A 397 -1.97 10.62 45.24
N ARG A 398 -0.64 10.62 45.10
CA ARG A 398 0.27 10.31 46.21
C ARG A 398 0.11 11.28 47.37
N PHE A 399 -0.02 12.58 47.07
CA PHE A 399 -0.20 13.59 48.10
C PHE A 399 -1.51 13.41 48.87
N LEU A 400 -2.61 13.15 48.16
CA LEU A 400 -3.92 12.91 48.77
C LEU A 400 -3.91 11.62 49.60
N GLU A 401 -3.33 10.54 49.09
CA GLU A 401 -3.19 9.26 49.79
C GLU A 401 -2.41 9.42 51.11
N GLN A 402 -1.25 10.09 51.08
CA GLN A 402 -0.45 10.34 52.28
C GLN A 402 -1.20 11.17 53.32
N THR A 403 -1.99 12.15 52.88
CA THR A 403 -2.80 12.99 53.77
C THR A 403 -3.97 12.21 54.37
N LEU A 404 -4.65 11.38 53.57
CA LEU A 404 -5.77 10.56 53.99
C LEU A 404 -5.39 9.50 55.03
N VAL A 405 -4.19 8.91 54.93
CA VAL A 405 -3.68 7.97 55.95
C VAL A 405 -3.72 8.59 57.35
N GLY A 406 -3.25 9.84 57.50
CA GLY A 406 -3.28 10.54 58.79
C GLY A 406 -4.70 10.88 59.27
N GLN A 407 -5.60 11.22 58.34
CA GLN A 407 -6.98 11.55 58.67
C GLN A 407 -7.84 10.33 59.03
N ARG A 408 -7.67 9.20 58.31
CA ARG A 408 -8.29 7.90 58.64
C ARG A 408 -7.96 7.52 60.08
N ARG A 409 -6.66 7.58 60.41
CA ARG A 409 -6.18 7.36 61.77
C ARG A 409 -6.84 8.30 62.77
N SER A 410 -6.85 9.62 62.51
CA SER A 410 -7.49 10.58 63.42
C SER A 410 -8.99 10.33 63.64
N ILE A 411 -9.73 9.88 62.62
CA ILE A 411 -11.17 9.58 62.77
C ILE A 411 -11.37 8.31 63.58
N GLN A 412 -10.53 7.30 63.37
CA GLN A 412 -10.55 6.05 64.12
C GLN A 412 -10.25 6.28 65.60
N GLU A 413 -9.22 7.07 65.90
CA GLU A 413 -8.86 7.48 67.27
C GLU A 413 -10.03 8.21 67.97
N ARG A 414 -10.67 9.17 67.29
CA ARG A 414 -11.82 9.91 67.85
C ARG A 414 -13.05 9.03 68.07
N LYS A 415 -13.31 8.09 67.15
CA LYS A 415 -14.41 7.12 67.25
C LYS A 415 -14.20 6.22 68.47
N GLU A 416 -12.97 5.84 68.73
CA GLU A 416 -12.61 5.02 69.87
C GLU A 416 -12.77 5.76 71.19
N VAL A 417 -12.25 6.98 71.30
CA VAL A 417 -12.45 7.85 72.47
C VAL A 417 -13.95 8.01 72.76
N LEU A 418 -14.76 8.26 71.73
CA LEU A 418 -16.21 8.32 71.84
C LEU A 418 -16.82 7.00 72.36
N ASN A 419 -16.39 5.84 71.85
CA ASN A 419 -16.87 4.55 72.29
C ASN A 419 -16.52 4.25 73.75
N GLN A 420 -15.32 4.62 74.21
CA GLN A 420 -14.92 4.47 75.60
C GLN A 420 -15.78 5.34 76.53
N HIS A 421 -16.04 6.60 76.17
CA HIS A 421 -16.95 7.47 76.94
C HIS A 421 -18.39 6.96 76.92
N LEU A 422 -18.87 6.41 75.80
CA LEU A 422 -20.18 5.77 75.69
C LEU A 422 -20.31 4.53 76.57
N ARG A 423 -19.26 3.70 76.67
CA ARG A 423 -19.24 2.52 77.57
C ARG A 423 -19.36 2.95 79.03
N VAL A 424 -18.56 3.93 79.47
CA VAL A 424 -18.64 4.46 80.84
C VAL A 424 -20.01 5.07 81.13
N LEU A 425 -20.54 5.89 80.19
CA LEU A 425 -21.86 6.49 80.33
C LEU A 425 -22.97 5.43 80.45
N ARG A 426 -22.94 4.37 79.63
CA ARG A 426 -23.91 3.27 79.68
C ARG A 426 -23.84 2.49 80.99
N ARG A 427 -22.63 2.18 81.48
CA ARG A 427 -22.44 1.54 82.80
C ARG A 427 -23.03 2.37 83.92
N ARG A 428 -22.79 3.70 83.92
CA ARG A 428 -23.32 4.63 84.94
C ARG A 428 -24.83 4.88 84.83
N GLN A 429 -25.42 4.65 83.67
CA GLN A 429 -26.87 4.68 83.45
C GLN A 429 -27.56 3.34 83.82
N GLY A 430 -26.82 2.35 84.32
CA GLY A 430 -27.35 1.07 84.79
C GLY A 430 -27.55 0.02 83.71
N PHE A 431 -26.97 0.20 82.52
CA PHE A 431 -26.93 -0.84 81.50
C PHE A 431 -25.78 -1.82 81.80
N VAL A 432 -26.10 -3.04 82.21
CA VAL A 432 -25.13 -4.14 82.36
C VAL A 432 -24.85 -4.71 80.97
N GLU A 433 -23.60 -4.60 80.53
CA GLU A 433 -23.10 -5.22 79.32
C GLU A 433 -22.87 -6.70 79.65
N LEU A 434 -23.63 -7.63 79.03
CA LEU A 434 -23.27 -9.04 79.07
C LEU A 434 -21.90 -9.14 78.41
N GLU A 435 -20.86 -9.47 79.18
CA GLU A 435 -19.63 -10.01 78.61
C GLU A 435 -20.05 -11.23 77.79
N MET A 436 -20.00 -11.09 76.47
CA MET A 436 -20.01 -12.25 75.61
C MET A 436 -18.76 -13.03 76.01
N GLU A 437 -18.95 -14.18 76.65
CA GLU A 437 -17.93 -15.23 76.73
C GLU A 437 -17.54 -15.52 75.28
N THR A 438 -16.53 -14.81 74.80
CA THR A 438 -15.85 -15.16 73.56
C THR A 438 -15.17 -16.47 73.87
N SER A 439 -15.78 -17.57 73.43
CA SER A 439 -15.06 -18.82 73.17
C SER A 439 -13.70 -18.43 72.61
N ALA A 440 -12.62 -18.76 73.33
CA ALA A 440 -11.26 -18.33 73.03
C ALA A 440 -10.91 -18.64 71.58
N ILE A 441 -11.20 -17.69 70.68
CA ILE A 441 -10.62 -17.63 69.37
C ILE A 441 -9.18 -17.26 69.67
N ASP A 442 -8.26 -18.19 69.43
CA ASP A 442 -6.83 -17.94 69.57
C ASP A 442 -6.40 -16.97 68.47
N LEU A 443 -6.68 -15.68 68.69
CA LEU A 443 -6.38 -14.59 67.78
C LEU A 443 -4.87 -14.46 67.54
N GLU A 444 -4.05 -14.95 68.47
CA GLU A 444 -2.59 -15.01 68.35
C GLU A 444 -2.18 -16.04 67.29
N SER A 445 -2.83 -17.20 67.26
CA SER A 445 -2.64 -18.18 66.16
C SER A 445 -3.13 -17.66 64.81
N ILE A 446 -4.20 -16.86 64.78
CA ILE A 446 -4.75 -16.26 63.54
C ILE A 446 -3.80 -15.16 63.03
N LEU A 447 -3.23 -14.35 63.93
CA LEU A 447 -2.21 -13.35 63.58
C LEU A 447 -0.95 -14.02 63.02
N ALA A 448 -0.46 -15.09 63.65
CA ALA A 448 0.69 -15.85 63.15
C ALA A 448 0.42 -16.49 61.77
N GLN A 449 -0.78 -17.02 61.54
CA GLN A 449 -1.19 -17.54 60.22
C GLN A 449 -1.32 -16.43 59.18
N SER A 450 -1.83 -15.26 59.55
CA SER A 450 -1.92 -14.08 58.68
C SER A 450 -0.55 -13.55 58.31
N GLU A 451 0.41 -13.49 59.25
CA GLU A 451 1.80 -13.12 58.98
C GLU A 451 2.49 -14.10 58.03
N ALA A 452 2.25 -15.40 58.20
CA ALA A 452 2.78 -16.41 57.28
C ALA A 452 2.21 -16.23 55.86
N GLN A 453 0.91 -15.97 55.72
CA GLN A 453 0.28 -15.68 54.41
C GLN A 453 0.78 -14.38 53.78
N GLN A 454 1.01 -13.34 54.58
CA GLN A 454 1.56 -12.06 54.12
C GLN A 454 2.98 -12.25 53.57
N ASN A 455 3.83 -12.97 54.31
CA ASN A 455 5.20 -13.27 53.87
C ASN A 455 5.20 -14.10 52.58
N GLN A 456 4.32 -15.09 52.46
CA GLN A 456 4.19 -15.88 51.23
C GLN A 456 3.76 -15.02 50.04
N THR A 457 2.75 -14.17 50.22
CA THR A 457 2.24 -13.26 49.18
C THR A 457 3.33 -12.28 48.73
N LYS A 458 4.14 -11.78 49.66
CA LYS A 458 5.28 -10.89 49.38
C LYS A 458 6.38 -11.59 48.59
N GLU A 459 6.72 -12.83 48.92
CA GLU A 459 7.68 -13.63 48.15
C GLU A 459 7.18 -13.93 46.72
N GLU A 460 5.89 -14.26 46.57
CA GLU A 460 5.25 -14.50 45.27
C GLU A 460 5.25 -13.22 44.41
N LEU A 461 4.94 -12.07 45.01
CA LEU A 461 5.00 -10.76 44.37
C LEU A 461 6.43 -10.45 43.89
N GLN A 462 7.44 -10.61 44.76
CA GLN A 462 8.84 -10.33 44.40
C GLN A 462 9.32 -11.25 43.26
N LYS A 463 8.95 -12.53 43.28
CA LYS A 463 9.24 -13.46 42.17
C LYS A 463 8.58 -13.02 40.87
N LEU A 464 7.33 -12.57 40.94
CA LEU A 464 6.58 -12.09 39.77
C LEU A 464 7.15 -10.78 39.21
N GLU A 465 7.57 -9.85 40.07
CA GLU A 465 8.25 -8.60 39.69
C GLU A 465 9.57 -8.85 38.96
N ASN A 466 10.36 -9.81 39.44
CA ASN A 466 11.59 -10.23 38.75
C ASN A 466 11.27 -10.80 37.35
N GLN A 467 10.28 -11.70 37.24
CA GLN A 467 9.83 -12.23 35.94
C GLN A 467 9.29 -11.15 35.02
N ILE A 468 8.58 -10.14 35.55
CA ILE A 468 8.13 -8.97 34.80
C ILE A 468 9.33 -8.22 34.23
N GLY A 469 10.39 -8.00 35.04
CA GLY A 469 11.63 -7.37 34.59
C GLY A 469 12.29 -8.13 33.44
N GLU A 470 12.43 -9.45 33.56
CA GLU A 470 12.99 -10.32 32.51
C GLU A 470 12.17 -10.26 31.20
N VAL A 471 10.83 -10.36 31.29
CA VAL A 471 9.96 -10.30 30.11
C VAL A 471 9.97 -8.91 29.49
N LYS A 472 10.02 -7.82 30.28
CA LYS A 472 10.15 -6.45 29.74
C LYS A 472 11.41 -6.32 28.87
N LEU A 473 12.55 -6.77 29.38
CA LEU A 473 13.81 -6.72 28.63
C LEU A 473 13.75 -7.55 27.34
N SER A 474 13.14 -8.74 27.40
CA SER A 474 12.90 -9.57 26.20
C SER A 474 11.99 -8.87 25.17
N VAL A 475 10.93 -8.19 25.62
CA VAL A 475 10.01 -7.43 24.75
C VAL A 475 10.77 -6.29 24.07
N GLU A 476 11.55 -5.50 24.81
CA GLU A 476 12.35 -4.39 24.27
C GLU A 476 13.35 -4.88 23.20
N GLN A 477 14.06 -5.98 23.47
CA GLN A 477 14.98 -6.59 22.51
C GLN A 477 14.25 -7.10 21.25
N SER A 478 13.14 -7.81 21.44
CA SER A 478 12.33 -8.34 20.34
C SER A 478 11.72 -7.22 19.49
N GLN A 479 11.31 -6.12 20.11
CA GLN A 479 10.77 -4.95 19.43
C GLN A 479 11.83 -4.23 18.59
N ALA A 480 13.04 -4.06 19.12
CA ALA A 480 14.17 -3.52 18.35
C ALA A 480 14.51 -4.40 17.15
N GLN A 481 14.51 -5.72 17.32
CA GLN A 481 14.77 -6.67 16.24
C GLN A 481 13.69 -6.63 15.15
N VAL A 482 12.40 -6.59 15.55
CA VAL A 482 11.27 -6.46 14.61
C VAL A 482 11.37 -5.15 13.82
N GLN A 483 11.72 -4.04 14.50
CA GLN A 483 11.89 -2.74 13.84
C GLN A 483 13.03 -2.78 12.82
N GLN A 484 14.20 -3.30 13.20
CA GLN A 484 15.33 -3.45 12.30
C GLN A 484 14.96 -4.29 11.07
N GLN A 485 14.31 -5.44 11.28
CA GLN A 485 13.87 -6.29 10.18
C GLN A 485 12.86 -5.59 9.28
N ALA A 486 11.92 -4.82 9.83
CA ALA A 486 10.95 -4.05 9.05
C ALA A 486 11.63 -2.99 8.16
N ASP A 487 12.62 -2.27 8.69
CA ASP A 487 13.37 -1.26 7.94
C ASP A 487 14.22 -1.90 6.82
N GLU A 488 14.83 -3.06 7.10
CA GLU A 488 15.55 -3.85 6.10
C GLU A 488 14.60 -4.34 4.98
N GLN A 489 13.38 -4.78 5.32
CA GLN A 489 12.37 -5.17 4.32
C GLN A 489 11.98 -4.00 3.44
N ALA A 490 11.69 -2.82 4.02
CA ALA A 490 11.32 -1.64 3.25
C ALA A 490 12.40 -1.26 2.24
N THR A 491 13.67 -1.35 2.65
CA THR A 491 14.83 -1.09 1.78
C THR A 491 14.93 -2.12 0.65
N ARG A 492 14.81 -3.42 0.96
CA ARG A 492 14.84 -4.50 -0.05
C ARG A 492 13.70 -4.41 -1.04
N GLN A 493 12.51 -3.97 -0.59
CA GLN A 493 11.36 -3.78 -1.47
C GLN A 493 11.62 -2.71 -2.52
N ASN A 494 12.24 -1.59 -2.13
CA ASN A 494 12.60 -0.54 -3.08
C ASN A 494 13.67 -1.02 -4.09
N GLN A 495 14.71 -1.72 -3.60
CA GLN A 495 15.74 -2.30 -4.46
C GLN A 495 15.17 -3.32 -5.47
N LEU A 496 14.24 -4.17 -5.03
CA LEU A 496 13.54 -5.10 -5.92
C LEU A 496 12.76 -4.36 -7.01
N ARG A 497 12.05 -3.28 -6.66
CA ARG A 497 11.31 -2.49 -7.66
C ARG A 497 12.25 -1.86 -8.70
N GLU A 498 13.37 -1.28 -8.28
CA GLU A 498 14.37 -0.71 -9.20
C GLU A 498 14.97 -1.77 -10.13
N LEU A 499 15.31 -2.95 -9.58
CA LEU A 499 15.83 -4.06 -10.37
C LEU A 499 14.76 -4.59 -11.35
N GLU A 500 13.50 -4.65 -10.94
CA GLU A 500 12.37 -5.08 -11.78
C GLU A 500 12.17 -4.16 -12.99
N GLU A 501 12.21 -2.85 -12.77
CA GLU A 501 12.12 -1.86 -13.83
C GLU A 501 13.30 -1.99 -14.81
N SER A 502 14.53 -2.14 -14.28
CA SER A 502 15.72 -2.31 -15.11
C SER A 502 15.70 -3.61 -15.94
N TRP A 503 15.20 -4.70 -15.35
CA TRP A 503 15.04 -5.99 -16.02
C TRP A 503 14.00 -5.91 -17.14
N GLN A 504 12.83 -5.30 -16.87
CA GLN A 504 11.80 -5.10 -17.88
C GLN A 504 12.30 -4.28 -19.06
N GLN A 505 13.08 -3.23 -18.80
CA GLN A 505 13.68 -2.41 -19.86
C GLN A 505 14.70 -3.20 -20.69
N THR A 506 15.54 -4.01 -20.04
CA THR A 506 16.54 -4.84 -20.72
C THR A 506 15.88 -5.94 -21.55
N GLN A 507 14.85 -6.58 -21.00
CA GLN A 507 14.04 -7.59 -21.69
C GLN A 507 13.32 -7.01 -22.91
N ALA A 508 12.68 -5.85 -22.78
CA ALA A 508 12.03 -5.17 -23.89
C ALA A 508 13.03 -4.83 -25.01
N SER A 509 14.21 -4.31 -24.63
CA SER A 509 15.29 -3.99 -25.57
C SER A 509 15.82 -5.24 -26.29
N ALA A 510 15.99 -6.36 -25.56
CA ALA A 510 16.42 -7.63 -26.13
C ALA A 510 15.39 -8.19 -27.13
N LEU A 511 14.10 -8.12 -26.80
CA LEU A 511 13.01 -8.55 -27.68
C LEU A 511 12.92 -7.70 -28.95
N GLN A 512 13.05 -6.38 -28.83
CA GLN A 512 13.07 -5.46 -29.98
C GLN A 512 14.27 -5.70 -30.90
N LEU A 513 15.46 -5.90 -30.33
CA LEU A 513 16.66 -6.23 -31.11
C LEU A 513 16.51 -7.60 -31.80
N GLY A 514 16.03 -8.61 -31.08
CA GLY A 514 15.81 -9.95 -31.61
C GLY A 514 14.78 -9.98 -32.75
N SER A 515 13.67 -9.23 -32.62
CA SER A 515 12.67 -9.14 -33.68
C SER A 515 13.21 -8.43 -34.92
N ARG A 516 13.97 -7.33 -34.74
CA ARG A 516 14.63 -6.61 -35.83
C ARG A 516 15.63 -7.48 -36.58
N VAL A 517 16.46 -8.23 -35.84
CA VAL A 517 17.43 -9.19 -36.42
C VAL A 517 16.70 -10.26 -37.24
N SER A 518 15.62 -10.84 -36.72
CA SER A 518 14.83 -11.87 -37.42
C SER A 518 14.20 -11.36 -38.73
N VAL A 519 13.64 -10.15 -38.72
CA VAL A 519 13.08 -9.52 -39.93
C VAL A 519 14.19 -9.20 -40.93
N TYR A 520 15.32 -8.67 -40.46
CA TYR A 520 16.45 -8.33 -41.31
C TYR A 520 17.10 -9.56 -41.96
N GLU A 521 17.26 -10.65 -41.20
CA GLU A 521 17.74 -11.96 -41.68
C GLU A 521 16.84 -12.50 -42.79
N LYS A 522 15.51 -12.49 -42.57
CA LYS A 522 14.54 -12.96 -43.56
C LYS A 522 14.59 -12.15 -44.85
N ASN A 523 14.66 -10.82 -44.74
CA ASN A 523 14.74 -9.95 -45.91
C ASN A 523 16.06 -10.17 -46.66
N LEU A 524 17.20 -10.18 -45.96
CA LEU A 524 18.50 -10.37 -46.59
C LEU A 524 18.58 -11.69 -47.36
N GLN A 525 17.98 -12.76 -46.82
CA GLN A 525 17.92 -14.06 -47.50
C GLN A 525 17.12 -14.01 -48.81
N GLN A 526 15.97 -13.32 -48.83
CA GLN A 526 15.19 -13.13 -50.07
C GLN A 526 15.96 -12.34 -51.13
N TRP A 527 16.71 -11.33 -50.71
CA TRP A 527 17.54 -10.54 -51.63
C TRP A 527 18.71 -11.36 -52.18
N GLN A 528 19.34 -12.19 -51.36
CA GLN A 528 20.38 -13.12 -51.80
C GLN A 528 19.84 -14.11 -52.85
N GLU A 529 18.66 -14.71 -52.62
CA GLU A 529 18.02 -15.61 -53.57
C GLU A 529 17.74 -14.90 -54.91
N HIS A 530 17.25 -13.66 -54.88
CA HIS A 530 16.99 -12.88 -56.09
C HIS A 530 18.26 -12.51 -56.87
N CYS A 531 19.31 -12.04 -56.17
CA CYS A 531 20.60 -11.74 -56.80
C CYS A 531 21.22 -12.98 -57.44
N GLU A 532 21.14 -14.14 -56.78
CA GLU A 532 21.65 -15.39 -57.32
C GLU A 532 20.86 -15.83 -58.57
N GLU A 533 19.54 -15.66 -58.60
CA GLU A 533 18.72 -15.93 -59.78
C GLU A 533 19.08 -15.02 -60.97
N VAL A 534 19.27 -13.72 -60.73
CA VAL A 534 19.66 -12.77 -61.79
C VAL A 534 21.07 -13.08 -62.29
N ARG A 535 22.02 -13.42 -61.39
CA ARG A 535 23.38 -13.82 -61.75
C ARG A 535 23.37 -15.04 -62.66
N GLN A 536 22.62 -16.09 -62.31
CA GLN A 536 22.49 -17.29 -63.15
C GLN A 536 21.92 -16.97 -64.54
N LYS A 537 20.93 -16.06 -64.63
CA LYS A 537 20.37 -15.62 -65.92
C LYS A 537 21.40 -14.83 -66.74
N LEU A 538 22.16 -13.92 -66.12
CA LEU A 538 23.22 -13.17 -66.81
C LEU A 538 24.33 -14.10 -67.32
N GLU A 539 24.75 -15.09 -66.52
CA GLU A 539 25.70 -16.11 -66.93
C GLU A 539 25.18 -16.95 -68.12
N ALA A 540 23.89 -17.30 -68.12
CA ALA A 540 23.27 -17.99 -69.25
C ALA A 540 23.26 -17.13 -70.53
N VAL A 541 22.93 -15.84 -70.43
CA VAL A 541 23.00 -14.91 -71.57
C VAL A 541 24.43 -14.75 -72.05
N ALA A 542 25.41 -14.64 -71.14
CA ALA A 542 26.84 -14.60 -71.48
C ALA A 542 27.28 -15.81 -72.32
N GLN A 543 26.85 -17.01 -71.91
CA GLN A 543 27.17 -18.26 -72.62
C GLN A 543 26.52 -18.31 -74.01
N GLN A 544 25.25 -17.90 -74.13
CA GLN A 544 24.57 -17.84 -75.43
C GLN A 544 25.21 -16.81 -76.35
N MET A 545 25.61 -15.66 -75.79
CA MET A 545 26.26 -14.61 -76.54
C MET A 545 27.60 -15.06 -77.10
N ASN A 546 28.45 -15.71 -76.29
CA ASN A 546 29.71 -16.29 -76.75
C ASN A 546 29.51 -17.25 -77.93
N ARG A 547 28.45 -18.08 -77.90
CA ARG A 547 28.11 -18.97 -79.04
C ARG A 547 27.70 -18.20 -80.30
N ILE A 548 26.96 -17.11 -80.14
CA ILE A 548 26.56 -16.23 -81.25
C ILE A 548 27.80 -15.55 -81.84
N THR A 549 28.74 -15.08 -81.02
CA THR A 549 29.99 -14.46 -81.49
C THR A 549 30.88 -15.49 -82.19
N GLU A 550 31.01 -16.70 -81.64
CA GLU A 550 31.73 -17.82 -82.28
C GLU A 550 31.11 -18.19 -83.64
N SER A 551 29.78 -18.30 -83.71
CA SER A 551 29.04 -18.58 -84.95
C SER A 551 29.15 -17.43 -85.96
N GLY A 552 29.05 -16.18 -85.51
CA GLY A 552 29.18 -14.99 -86.35
C GLY A 552 30.58 -14.86 -86.95
N ASN A 553 31.63 -15.13 -86.16
CA ASN A 553 33.01 -15.19 -86.65
C ASN A 553 33.21 -16.31 -87.69
N HIS A 554 32.55 -17.47 -87.49
CA HIS A 554 32.58 -18.56 -88.46
C HIS A 554 31.86 -18.20 -89.77
N GLN A 555 30.73 -17.50 -89.68
CA GLN A 555 29.99 -16.98 -90.84
C GLN A 555 30.78 -15.92 -91.61
N LEU A 556 31.46 -15.02 -90.91
CA LEU A 556 32.38 -14.05 -91.53
C LEU A 556 33.52 -14.77 -92.27
N GLN A 557 34.13 -15.80 -91.69
CA GLN A 557 35.15 -16.61 -92.38
C GLN A 557 34.61 -17.29 -93.65
N ILE A 558 33.40 -17.85 -93.61
CA ILE A 558 32.75 -18.48 -94.77
C ILE A 558 32.44 -17.42 -95.84
N LEU A 559 31.98 -16.24 -95.44
CA LEU A 559 31.75 -15.10 -96.36
C LEU A 559 33.04 -14.65 -97.03
N THR A 560 34.16 -14.55 -96.28
CA THR A 560 35.48 -14.22 -96.85
C THR A 560 35.94 -15.29 -97.85
N GLN A 561 35.70 -16.57 -97.56
CA GLN A 561 35.99 -17.68 -98.48
C GLN A 561 35.10 -17.65 -99.74
N LEU A 562 33.81 -17.31 -99.60
CA LEU A 562 32.88 -17.11 -100.72
C LEU A 562 33.28 -15.92 -101.60
N GLN A 563 33.72 -14.80 -101.00
CA GLN A 563 34.28 -13.67 -101.74
C GLN A 563 35.53 -14.07 -102.54
N GLN A 564 36.42 -14.87 -101.95
CA GLN A 564 37.58 -15.42 -102.66
C GLN A 564 37.18 -16.35 -103.81
N ALA A 565 36.16 -17.20 -103.61
CA ALA A 565 35.64 -18.08 -104.66
C ALA A 565 34.99 -17.30 -105.82
N VAL A 566 34.14 -16.31 -105.52
CA VAL A 566 33.47 -15.45 -106.52
C VAL A 566 34.49 -14.58 -107.28
N SER A 567 35.50 -14.03 -106.61
CA SER A 567 36.57 -13.30 -107.28
C SER A 567 37.45 -14.19 -108.16
N SER A 568 37.66 -15.46 -107.79
CA SER A 568 38.36 -16.44 -108.65
C SER A 568 37.57 -16.81 -109.92
N LEU A 569 36.23 -16.80 -109.86
CA LEU A 569 35.34 -17.02 -111.01
C LEU A 569 35.33 -15.82 -111.98
N LYS A 570 35.44 -14.58 -111.46
CA LYS A 570 35.62 -13.36 -112.27
C LYS A 570 36.99 -13.31 -112.99
N GLY A 571 37.95 -14.12 -112.54
CA GLY A 571 39.34 -14.14 -113.04
C GLY A 571 39.64 -15.11 -114.18
N SER A 572 38.66 -15.81 -114.75
CA SER A 572 38.88 -16.69 -115.92
C SER A 572 38.36 -16.05 -117.21
N PRO A 573 39.18 -15.32 -117.97
CA PRO A 573 38.88 -15.08 -119.37
C PRO A 573 39.14 -16.37 -120.14
N GLU A 574 38.18 -16.77 -120.98
CA GLU A 574 38.39 -17.74 -122.04
C GLU A 574 39.66 -17.39 -122.83
N MET A 575 40.53 -18.37 -123.03
CA MET A 575 41.37 -18.39 -124.23
C MET A 575 41.36 -19.80 -124.83
N ALA A 576 40.75 -19.82 -126.01
CA ALA A 576 40.66 -20.85 -127.02
C ALA A 576 41.88 -21.79 -127.17
N GLY A 577 41.54 -23.05 -127.49
CA GLY A 577 42.39 -24.09 -128.05
C GLY A 577 41.53 -25.28 -128.45
#